data_AF-A0A6M2AVX3-F1
#
_entry.id   AF-A0A6M2AVX3-F1
#
_cell.length_a   1.000
_cell.length_b   1.000
_cell.length_c   1.000
_cell.angle_alpha   90.00
_cell.angle_beta   90.00
_cell.angle_gamma   90.00
#
_symmetry.space_group_name_H-M   'P 1'
#
loop_
_entity.id
_entity.type
_entity.pdbx_description
1 polymer ?
#
loop_
_entity_poly.entity_id
_entity_poly.type
_entity_poly.pdbx_seq_one_letter_code
_entity_poly.pdbx_strand_id
1 'polypeptide(L)'
;MKNTILSLAIISALLVSCNETKTKDVTTSIEEMHEHDTSNSHANHEEVAAEMHSLNNAWVDEIKLDNGDKWEANIETTEGVNKMLDMLKSTETKTTEGYHALASNLNEVKNFVVKECTMEGPSHDNLHVFLHPLIEKIEALGKVTTVDEGAKIKKSIKENLDGYFNYFE
;
A
#
# COMPACT_ATOMS: atom_id res chain seq x y z
N MET A 1 16.04 21.60 -47.12
CA MET A 1 15.81 22.83 -46.34
C MET A 1 14.55 22.64 -45.52
N LYS A 2 14.60 23.02 -44.24
CA LYS A 2 13.73 22.57 -43.15
C LYS A 2 12.44 23.42 -43.11
N ASN A 3 11.27 22.78 -43.11
CA ASN A 3 9.97 23.45 -43.07
C ASN A 3 9.69 23.93 -41.64
N THR A 4 9.48 25.23 -41.44
CA THR A 4 9.04 25.80 -40.16
C THR A 4 7.58 26.22 -40.26
N ILE A 5 6.73 25.57 -39.47
CA ILE A 5 5.30 25.87 -39.35
C ILE A 5 5.15 27.07 -38.41
N LEU A 6 4.60 28.16 -38.93
CA LEU A 6 4.29 29.39 -38.20
C LEU A 6 2.90 29.23 -37.54
N SER A 7 2.86 29.12 -36.20
CA SER A 7 1.61 29.04 -35.46
C SER A 7 1.08 30.44 -35.15
N LEU A 8 -0.07 30.82 -35.72
CA LEU A 8 -0.82 32.01 -35.31
C LEU A 8 -1.78 31.63 -34.17
N ALA A 9 -1.56 32.20 -32.99
CA ALA A 9 -2.51 32.17 -31.88
C ALA A 9 -3.45 33.39 -32.00
N ILE A 10 -4.75 33.14 -32.14
CA ILE A 10 -5.79 34.18 -32.11
C ILE A 10 -6.28 34.33 -30.67
N ILE A 11 -6.21 35.58 -30.21
CA ILE A 11 -6.63 36.10 -28.92
C ILE A 11 -8.13 36.48 -28.99
N SER A 12 -8.80 36.46 -27.82
CA SER A 12 -10.03 37.20 -27.44
C SER A 12 -11.29 36.33 -27.31
N ALA A 13 -12.18 36.47 -26.31
CA ALA A 13 -12.31 37.42 -25.22
C ALA A 13 -13.11 36.82 -24.05
N LEU A 14 -12.69 37.20 -22.84
CA LEU A 14 -13.44 37.57 -21.64
C LEU A 14 -14.97 37.37 -21.64
N LEU A 15 -15.47 36.66 -20.63
CA LEU A 15 -16.60 37.14 -19.84
C LEU A 15 -16.31 37.01 -18.34
N VAL A 16 -16.38 38.17 -17.70
CA VAL A 16 -16.20 38.48 -16.28
C VAL A 16 -17.43 38.03 -15.50
N SER A 17 -17.23 37.44 -14.33
CA SER A 17 -18.18 37.55 -13.23
C SER A 17 -17.42 37.82 -11.93
N CYS A 18 -17.67 39.01 -11.38
CA CYS A 18 -17.15 39.50 -10.11
C CYS A 18 -18.05 39.04 -8.96
N ASN A 19 -17.47 38.73 -7.80
CA ASN A 19 -18.06 39.16 -6.55
C ASN A 19 -16.98 39.77 -5.64
N GLU A 20 -17.34 40.91 -5.06
CA GLU A 20 -16.55 41.81 -4.23
C GLU A 20 -16.15 41.12 -2.91
N THR A 21 -15.07 41.45 -2.18
CA THR A 21 -14.71 42.77 -1.68
C THR A 21 -13.33 42.68 -0.98
N LYS A 22 -12.56 43.79 -1.11
CA LYS A 22 -11.60 44.36 -0.14
C LYS A 22 -10.16 43.78 -0.04
N THR A 23 -9.31 44.39 -0.89
CA THR A 23 -8.08 45.16 -0.56
C THR A 23 -6.87 44.51 0.16
N LYS A 24 -5.74 44.61 -0.57
CA LYS A 24 -4.40 45.12 -0.20
C LYS A 24 -3.26 44.12 0.01
N ASP A 25 -2.35 44.22 -0.96
CA ASP A 25 -0.88 44.21 -0.92
C ASP A 25 -0.09 43.02 -0.39
N VAL A 26 0.92 42.71 -1.19
CA VAL A 26 1.92 41.65 -1.06
C VAL A 26 3.19 42.22 -0.41
N THR A 27 3.85 41.37 0.37
CA THR A 27 5.24 41.44 0.86
C THR A 27 5.46 42.14 2.20
N THR A 28 5.81 41.36 3.23
CA THR A 28 7.03 41.55 4.05
C THR A 28 7.25 40.32 4.94
N SER A 29 8.54 40.03 5.11
CA SER A 29 9.23 38.97 5.82
C SER A 29 8.78 38.63 7.25
N ILE A 30 8.90 37.33 7.55
CA ILE A 30 9.49 36.67 8.74
C ILE A 30 8.98 37.04 10.16
N GLU A 31 8.66 35.95 10.88
CA GLU A 31 8.75 35.68 12.34
C GLU A 31 7.50 35.72 13.25
N GLU A 32 7.46 34.64 14.06
CA GLU A 32 6.83 34.41 15.38
C GLU A 32 5.34 33.99 15.52
N MET A 33 5.19 32.68 15.83
CA MET A 33 4.67 32.12 17.10
C MET A 33 3.28 32.55 17.62
N HIS A 34 2.32 31.60 17.63
CA HIS A 34 1.47 31.34 18.80
C HIS A 34 0.75 29.98 18.72
N GLU A 35 0.80 29.25 19.84
CA GLU A 35 -0.06 28.14 20.23
C GLU A 35 -1.54 28.57 20.31
N HIS A 36 -2.49 27.65 20.08
CA HIS A 36 -3.57 27.31 21.02
C HIS A 36 -4.52 26.24 20.45
N ASP A 37 -4.98 25.40 21.39
CA ASP A 37 -6.25 24.69 21.46
C ASP A 37 -6.45 23.29 20.86
N THR A 38 -6.32 22.34 21.78
CA THR A 38 -7.11 21.12 21.88
C THR A 38 -8.62 21.37 21.75
N SER A 39 -9.27 20.69 20.81
CA SER A 39 -10.67 20.28 21.01
C SER A 39 -10.89 18.86 20.53
N ASN A 40 -11.21 18.04 21.52
CA ASN A 40 -11.59 16.65 21.47
C ASN A 40 -13.00 16.49 20.88
N SER A 41 -13.17 15.56 19.93
CA SER A 41 -14.35 14.68 19.80
C SER A 41 -14.54 14.28 18.34
N HIS A 42 -14.15 13.06 17.98
CA HIS A 42 -15.04 12.18 17.22
C HIS A 42 -14.78 10.75 17.68
N ALA A 43 -15.73 10.25 18.46
CA ALA A 43 -15.74 8.92 19.02
C ALA A 43 -16.07 7.88 17.94
N ASN A 44 -15.22 6.87 17.85
CA ASN A 44 -15.52 5.43 17.72
C ASN A 44 -16.82 5.06 16.99
N HIS A 45 -16.71 4.79 15.69
CA HIS A 45 -17.51 3.75 15.05
C HIS A 45 -16.94 3.22 13.71
N GLU A 46 -15.61 3.13 13.57
CA GLU A 46 -14.97 2.84 12.27
C GLU A 46 -14.00 1.65 12.29
N GLU A 47 -13.89 0.94 13.42
CA GLU A 47 -12.93 -0.15 13.58
C GLU A 47 -13.39 -1.44 12.87
N VAL A 48 -14.70 -1.73 12.86
CA VAL A 48 -15.25 -2.97 12.29
C VAL A 48 -15.21 -2.99 10.75
N ALA A 49 -15.20 -1.81 10.10
CA ALA A 49 -15.14 -1.71 8.64
C ALA A 49 -13.69 -1.79 8.11
N ALA A 50 -12.73 -1.23 8.85
CA ALA A 50 -11.31 -1.29 8.52
C ALA A 50 -10.78 -2.73 8.56
N GLU A 51 -11.24 -3.55 9.52
CA GLU A 51 -10.87 -4.97 9.61
C GLU A 51 -11.30 -5.80 8.39
N MET A 52 -12.44 -5.47 7.76
CA MET A 52 -12.95 -6.25 6.63
C MET A 52 -12.15 -6.03 5.34
N HIS A 53 -11.59 -4.83 5.13
CA HIS A 53 -10.79 -4.53 3.95
C HIS A 53 -9.46 -5.29 3.97
N SER A 54 -8.81 -5.36 5.14
CA SER A 54 -7.50 -6.03 5.28
C SER A 54 -7.56 -7.54 5.04
N LEU A 55 -8.74 -8.18 5.20
CA LEU A 55 -8.84 -9.64 5.11
C LEU A 55 -9.10 -10.21 3.72
N ASN A 56 -9.55 -9.40 2.76
CA ASN A 56 -9.92 -9.92 1.44
C ASN A 56 -8.68 -10.09 0.53
N ASN A 57 -8.83 -10.94 -0.50
CA ASN A 57 -7.82 -11.16 -1.53
C ASN A 57 -8.30 -10.61 -2.88
N ALA A 58 -8.96 -9.43 -2.90
CA ALA A 58 -9.48 -8.83 -4.13
C ALA A 58 -8.37 -8.49 -5.16
N TRP A 59 -7.11 -8.39 -4.72
CA TRP A 59 -5.95 -8.22 -5.59
C TRP A 59 -5.82 -9.29 -6.69
N VAL A 60 -6.41 -10.48 -6.52
CA VAL A 60 -6.44 -11.53 -7.56
C VAL A 60 -7.20 -11.12 -8.82
N ASP A 61 -8.14 -10.17 -8.68
CA ASP A 61 -8.91 -9.62 -9.79
C ASP A 61 -8.16 -8.47 -10.50
N GLU A 62 -7.12 -7.92 -9.85
CA GLU A 62 -6.33 -6.78 -10.34
C GLU A 62 -5.01 -7.21 -10.98
N ILE A 63 -4.39 -8.25 -10.43
CA ILE A 63 -3.10 -8.77 -10.92
C ILE A 63 -3.27 -9.44 -12.28
N LYS A 64 -2.28 -9.26 -13.16
CA LYS A 64 -2.28 -9.78 -14.53
C LYS A 64 -1.29 -10.92 -14.68
N LEU A 65 -1.43 -11.67 -15.77
CA LEU A 65 -0.42 -12.59 -16.29
C LEU A 65 0.37 -11.91 -17.40
N ASP A 66 1.59 -12.37 -17.66
CA ASP A 66 2.38 -11.97 -18.82
C ASP A 66 1.84 -12.67 -20.06
N ASN A 67 0.83 -12.08 -20.69
CA ASN A 67 0.20 -12.64 -21.89
C ASN A 67 -0.33 -14.08 -21.72
N GLY A 68 -0.67 -14.47 -20.49
CA GLY A 68 -1.12 -15.82 -20.13
C GLY A 68 -0.08 -16.66 -19.38
N ASP A 69 1.18 -16.23 -19.39
CA ASP A 69 2.28 -16.84 -18.64
C ASP A 69 2.51 -16.14 -17.30
N LYS A 70 3.31 -16.75 -16.42
CA LYS A 70 3.69 -16.16 -15.13
C LYS A 70 4.78 -15.10 -15.33
N TRP A 71 4.84 -14.15 -14.41
CA TRP A 71 5.93 -13.18 -14.33
C TRP A 71 7.18 -13.84 -13.78
N GLU A 72 8.31 -13.61 -14.46
CA GLU A 72 9.63 -13.97 -13.94
C GLU A 72 9.96 -13.09 -12.72
N ALA A 73 10.17 -13.73 -11.57
CA ALA A 73 10.63 -13.07 -10.36
C ALA A 73 12.12 -13.32 -10.11
N ASN A 74 12.80 -12.35 -9.51
CA ASN A 74 14.15 -12.60 -9.02
C ASN A 74 14.12 -13.58 -7.83
N ILE A 75 15.20 -14.36 -7.68
CA ILE A 75 15.27 -15.47 -6.72
C ILE A 75 14.96 -15.03 -5.28
N GLU A 76 15.42 -13.85 -4.86
CA GLU A 76 15.21 -13.31 -3.52
C GLU A 76 13.72 -13.07 -3.21
N THR A 77 12.92 -12.73 -4.22
CA THR A 77 11.46 -12.57 -4.09
C THR A 77 10.81 -13.92 -3.81
N THR A 78 11.10 -14.93 -4.65
CA THR A 78 10.55 -16.29 -4.48
C THR A 78 11.02 -16.95 -3.18
N GLU A 79 12.28 -16.77 -2.79
CA GLU A 79 12.81 -17.25 -1.51
C GLU A 79 12.13 -16.57 -0.31
N GLY A 80 11.92 -15.25 -0.38
CA GLY A 80 11.22 -14.50 0.65
C GLY A 80 9.77 -14.96 0.85
N VAL A 81 9.04 -15.22 -0.24
CA VAL A 81 7.68 -15.78 -0.18
C VAL A 81 7.67 -17.16 0.49
N ASN A 82 8.56 -18.06 0.08
CA ASN A 82 8.67 -19.39 0.69
C ASN A 82 9.00 -19.31 2.19
N LYS A 83 9.95 -18.43 2.56
CA LYS A 83 10.31 -18.20 3.96
C LYS A 83 9.14 -17.68 4.80
N MET A 84 8.35 -16.76 4.27
CA MET A 84 7.13 -16.28 4.94
C MET A 84 6.11 -17.43 5.12
N LEU A 85 5.89 -18.26 4.10
CA LEU A 85 5.01 -19.43 4.21
C LEU A 85 5.48 -20.42 5.28
N ASP A 86 6.79 -20.64 5.39
CA ASP A 86 7.34 -21.53 6.42
C ASP A 86 7.25 -20.94 7.82
N MET A 87 7.40 -19.62 7.97
CA MET A 87 7.13 -18.93 9.23
C MET A 87 5.67 -19.10 9.68
N LEU A 88 4.71 -19.02 8.76
CA LEU A 88 3.29 -19.25 9.07
C LEU A 88 3.03 -20.66 9.62
N LYS A 89 3.74 -21.68 9.11
CA LYS A 89 3.61 -23.08 9.53
C LYS A 89 4.34 -23.34 10.86
N SER A 90 5.53 -22.78 11.04
CA SER A 90 6.42 -23.10 12.15
C SER A 90 6.20 -22.24 13.40
N THR A 91 5.65 -21.03 13.25
CA THR A 91 5.43 -20.14 14.39
C THR A 91 4.14 -20.51 15.13
N GLU A 92 4.29 -20.80 16.41
CA GLU A 92 3.18 -21.05 17.32
C GLU A 92 2.45 -19.74 17.66
N THR A 93 1.15 -19.69 17.37
CA THR A 93 0.32 -18.48 17.54
C THR A 93 -0.89 -18.76 18.42
N LYS A 94 -0.63 -19.08 19.70
CA LYS A 94 -1.67 -19.35 20.72
C LYS A 94 -2.07 -18.12 21.53
N THR A 95 -1.31 -17.04 21.43
CA THR A 95 -1.57 -15.77 22.12
C THR A 95 -1.41 -14.61 21.14
N THR A 96 -1.92 -13.44 21.51
CA THR A 96 -1.75 -12.17 20.78
C THR A 96 -0.28 -11.82 20.58
N GLU A 97 0.56 -12.03 21.61
CA GLU A 97 2.00 -11.77 21.53
C GLU A 97 2.69 -12.71 20.52
N GLY A 98 2.21 -13.97 20.41
CA GLY A 98 2.67 -14.90 19.38
C GLY A 98 2.35 -14.42 17.96
N TYR A 99 1.18 -13.79 17.76
CA TYR A 99 0.85 -13.16 16.48
C TYR A 99 1.67 -11.90 16.21
N HIS A 100 1.92 -11.07 17.22
CA HIS A 100 2.78 -9.89 17.06
C HIS A 100 4.22 -10.29 16.71
N ALA A 101 4.74 -11.34 17.34
CA ALA A 101 6.06 -11.89 17.01
C ALA A 101 6.11 -12.44 15.57
N LEU A 102 5.07 -13.17 15.14
CA LEU A 102 4.93 -13.61 13.75
C LEU A 102 4.89 -12.41 12.79
N ALA A 103 4.12 -11.37 13.08
CA ALA A 103 4.02 -10.16 12.27
C ALA A 103 5.38 -9.45 12.11
N SER A 104 6.14 -9.33 13.20
CA SER A 104 7.50 -8.77 13.18
C SER A 104 8.42 -9.55 12.24
N ASN A 105 8.45 -10.87 12.37
CA ASN A 105 9.28 -11.74 11.53
C ASN A 105 8.86 -11.69 10.04
N LEU A 106 7.56 -11.68 9.76
CA LEU A 106 7.04 -11.53 8.40
C LEU A 106 7.45 -10.17 7.81
N ASN A 107 7.37 -9.09 8.59
CA ASN A 107 7.76 -7.77 8.13
C ASN A 107 9.27 -7.67 7.81
N GLU A 108 10.13 -8.36 8.57
CA GLU A 108 11.56 -8.45 8.24
C GLU A 108 11.80 -9.13 6.89
N VAL A 109 11.13 -10.25 6.62
CA VAL A 109 11.28 -10.98 5.35
C VAL A 109 10.67 -10.20 4.19
N LYS A 110 9.49 -9.60 4.37
CA LYS A 110 8.90 -8.70 3.38
C LYS A 110 9.87 -7.55 3.06
N ASN A 111 10.53 -6.97 4.06
CA ASN A 111 11.48 -5.86 3.83
C ASN A 111 12.67 -6.31 2.99
N PHE A 112 13.15 -7.54 3.22
CA PHE A 112 14.15 -8.17 2.37
C PHE A 112 13.65 -8.31 0.92
N VAL A 113 12.44 -8.84 0.69
CA VAL A 113 11.85 -8.95 -0.66
C VAL A 113 11.80 -7.59 -1.37
N VAL A 114 11.28 -6.57 -0.69
CA VAL A 114 11.18 -5.21 -1.27
C VAL A 114 12.57 -4.63 -1.57
N LYS A 115 13.54 -4.85 -0.69
CA LYS A 115 14.90 -4.30 -0.82
C LYS A 115 15.70 -4.98 -1.93
N GLU A 116 15.56 -6.29 -2.09
CA GLU A 116 16.35 -7.08 -3.04
C GLU A 116 15.62 -7.31 -4.37
N CYS A 117 14.44 -6.71 -4.57
CA CYS A 117 13.73 -6.80 -5.85
C CYS A 117 14.55 -6.17 -6.97
N THR A 118 14.83 -6.96 -8.01
CA THR A 118 15.53 -6.52 -9.24
C THR A 118 14.65 -6.54 -10.48
N MET A 119 13.37 -6.92 -10.33
CA MET A 119 12.38 -6.84 -11.41
C MET A 119 12.14 -5.39 -11.83
N GLU A 120 11.88 -5.19 -13.12
CA GLU A 120 11.54 -3.90 -13.71
C GLU A 120 10.30 -4.03 -14.60
N GLY A 121 9.58 -2.92 -14.79
CA GLY A 121 8.43 -2.87 -15.70
C GLY A 121 7.23 -3.71 -15.20
N PRO A 122 6.47 -4.35 -16.11
CA PRO A 122 5.20 -4.98 -15.74
C PRO A 122 5.28 -6.06 -14.65
N SER A 123 6.37 -6.83 -14.55
CA SER A 123 6.52 -7.82 -13.46
C SER A 123 6.65 -7.13 -12.10
N HIS A 124 7.41 -6.04 -12.02
CA HIS A 124 7.52 -5.21 -10.82
C HIS A 124 6.18 -4.58 -10.44
N ASP A 125 5.45 -4.02 -11.41
CA ASP A 125 4.14 -3.40 -11.16
C ASP A 125 3.12 -4.42 -10.63
N ASN A 126 3.12 -5.64 -11.16
CA ASN A 126 2.26 -6.72 -10.65
C ASN A 126 2.74 -7.26 -9.30
N LEU A 127 4.04 -7.19 -8.99
CA LEU A 127 4.52 -7.51 -7.64
C LEU A 127 3.93 -6.53 -6.61
N HIS A 128 3.75 -5.24 -6.94
CA HIS A 128 3.06 -4.30 -6.04
C HIS A 128 1.61 -4.68 -5.77
N VAL A 129 0.87 -5.12 -6.80
CA VAL A 129 -0.51 -5.60 -6.64
C VAL A 129 -0.59 -6.75 -5.64
N PHE A 130 0.39 -7.67 -5.70
CA PHE A 130 0.51 -8.79 -4.76
C PHE A 130 0.96 -8.35 -3.35
N LEU A 131 1.99 -7.48 -3.26
CA LEU A 131 2.63 -7.11 -1.99
C LEU A 131 1.83 -6.11 -1.17
N HIS A 132 1.13 -5.17 -1.80
CA HIS A 132 0.41 -4.12 -1.09
C HIS A 132 -0.59 -4.67 -0.04
N PRO A 133 -1.56 -5.54 -0.42
CA PRO A 133 -2.48 -6.12 0.56
C PRO A 133 -1.77 -7.05 1.56
N LEU A 134 -0.69 -7.73 1.15
CA LEU A 134 0.10 -8.55 2.05
C LEU A 134 0.75 -7.71 3.17
N ILE A 135 1.25 -6.52 2.84
CA ILE A 135 1.84 -5.59 3.81
C ILE A 135 0.78 -5.12 4.81
N GLU A 136 -0.39 -4.71 4.33
CA GLU A 136 -1.50 -4.30 5.19
C GLU A 136 -1.93 -5.42 6.16
N LYS A 137 -2.01 -6.66 5.66
CA LYS A 137 -2.34 -7.84 6.49
C LYS A 137 -1.28 -8.11 7.56
N ILE A 138 0.01 -7.99 7.22
CA ILE A 138 1.10 -8.17 8.18
C ILE A 138 1.04 -7.08 9.26
N GLU A 139 0.76 -5.83 8.88
CA GLU A 139 0.59 -4.74 9.83
C GLU A 139 -0.62 -4.94 10.74
N ALA A 140 -1.75 -5.39 10.19
CA ALA A 140 -2.94 -5.73 10.97
C ALA A 140 -2.66 -6.88 11.95
N LEU A 141 -1.92 -7.91 11.52
CA LEU A 141 -1.50 -9.02 12.39
C LEU A 141 -0.70 -8.54 13.61
N GLY A 142 0.11 -7.49 13.44
CA GLY A 142 0.89 -6.87 14.50
C GLY A 142 0.06 -6.04 15.51
N LYS A 143 -1.23 -5.82 15.24
CA LYS A 143 -2.13 -4.98 16.05
C LYS A 143 -3.27 -5.75 16.68
N VAL A 144 -3.38 -7.06 16.42
CA VAL A 144 -4.50 -7.88 16.89
C VAL A 144 -4.63 -7.86 18.40
N THR A 145 -5.87 -7.82 18.87
CA THR A 145 -6.20 -7.79 20.31
C THR A 145 -6.80 -9.11 20.77
N THR A 146 -7.15 -10.01 19.83
CA THR A 146 -7.69 -11.34 20.13
C THR A 146 -7.01 -12.44 19.31
N VAL A 147 -7.01 -13.66 19.86
CA VAL A 147 -6.47 -14.85 19.17
C VAL A 147 -7.27 -15.20 17.92
N ASP A 148 -8.59 -15.00 17.95
CA ASP A 148 -9.48 -15.31 16.83
C ASP A 148 -9.26 -14.36 15.63
N GLU A 149 -9.06 -13.07 15.91
CA GLU A 149 -8.68 -12.07 14.91
C GLU A 149 -7.32 -12.42 14.29
N GLY A 150 -6.32 -12.70 15.14
CA GLY A 150 -5.00 -13.17 14.69
C GLY A 150 -5.07 -14.41 13.81
N ALA A 151 -5.93 -15.38 14.15
CA ALA A 151 -6.11 -16.59 13.35
C ALA A 151 -6.70 -16.27 11.96
N LYS A 152 -7.69 -15.38 11.88
CA LYS A 152 -8.29 -14.94 10.61
C LYS A 152 -7.30 -14.21 9.73
N ILE A 153 -6.55 -13.25 10.27
CA ILE A 153 -5.54 -12.50 9.53
C ILE A 153 -4.40 -13.43 9.09
N LYS A 154 -3.89 -14.30 9.97
CA LYS A 154 -2.88 -15.30 9.62
C LYS A 154 -3.32 -16.18 8.45
N LYS A 155 -4.59 -16.61 8.43
CA LYS A 155 -5.18 -17.36 7.31
C LYS A 155 -5.20 -16.53 6.02
N SER A 156 -5.63 -15.28 6.08
CA SER A 156 -5.65 -14.37 4.92
C SER A 156 -4.24 -14.10 4.36
N ILE A 157 -3.23 -13.90 5.22
CA ILE A 157 -1.81 -13.78 4.82
C ILE A 157 -1.38 -15.05 4.08
N LYS A 158 -1.72 -16.23 4.62
CA LYS A 158 -1.38 -17.50 3.97
C LYS A 158 -1.98 -17.60 2.56
N GLU A 159 -3.27 -17.29 2.43
CA GLU A 159 -3.96 -17.30 1.13
C GLU A 159 -3.36 -16.30 0.14
N ASN A 160 -2.97 -15.11 0.62
CA ASN A 160 -2.26 -14.14 -0.19
C ASN A 160 -0.94 -14.72 -0.70
N LEU A 161 -0.12 -15.29 0.19
CA LEU A 161 1.19 -15.85 -0.15
C LEU A 161 1.10 -17.09 -1.06
N ASP A 162 0.14 -17.99 -0.81
CA ASP A 162 -0.09 -19.16 -1.67
C ASP A 162 -0.43 -18.72 -3.12
N GLY A 163 -1.14 -17.60 -3.27
CA GLY A 163 -1.52 -17.03 -4.55
C GLY A 163 -0.33 -16.59 -5.42
N TYR A 164 0.84 -16.31 -4.82
CA TYR A 164 2.06 -15.92 -5.53
C TYR A 164 2.38 -16.85 -6.71
N PHE A 165 2.35 -18.16 -6.46
CA PHE A 165 2.76 -19.17 -7.44
C PHE A 165 1.78 -19.36 -8.60
N ASN A 166 0.64 -18.68 -8.59
CA ASN A 166 -0.26 -18.60 -9.74
C ASN A 166 0.17 -17.53 -10.74
N TYR A 167 0.94 -16.53 -10.30
CA TYR A 167 1.29 -15.35 -11.10
C TYR A 167 2.78 -15.15 -11.29
N PHE A 168 3.62 -15.73 -10.45
CA PHE A 168 5.07 -15.62 -10.50
C PHE A 168 5.75 -16.99 -10.52
N GLU A 169 6.92 -17.05 -11.14
CA GLU A 169 7.87 -18.16 -11.07
C GLU A 169 9.31 -17.71 -10.77
#